data_AF-A0A4R2P6C9-F1
#
_entry.id   AF-A0A4R2P6C9-F1
#
_cell.length_a   1.000
_cell.length_b   1.000
_cell.length_c   1.000
_cell.angle_alpha   90.00
_cell.angle_beta   90.00
_cell.angle_gamma   90.00
#
_symmetry.space_group_name_H-M   'P 1'
#
loop_
_entity.id
_entity.type
_entity.pdbx_description
1 polymer ?
#
loop_
_entity_poly.entity_id
_entity_poly.type
_entity_poly.pdbx_seq_one_letter_code
_entity_poly.pdbx_strand_id
1 'polypeptide(L)'
;MGQRVAISTAGEGAEAFVPPPLPPVPSVRMDRLYRPLERANRAIGRLDGVTSILPDTPLFLQMYVRKEALLSSQIESTQSSLSDLLQQVLENGDWEAWLEFFLDGIAETSLQASEAAREILALFEADRHRIEDLGIVREVTGKQCGRLYVYSDYLDILSRGTEPL
;
A
#
# COMPACT_ATOMS: atom_id res chain seq x y z
N MET A 1 -8.35 33.29 0.64
CA MET A 1 -9.74 32.83 0.56
C MET A 1 -10.07 32.56 -0.91
N GLY A 2 -10.52 31.34 -1.24
CA GLY A 2 -10.75 30.90 -2.62
C GLY A 2 -11.92 31.61 -3.32
N GLN A 3 -12.04 31.42 -4.63
CA GLN A 3 -13.07 32.06 -5.46
C GLN A 3 -14.06 31.01 -5.96
N ARG A 4 -15.36 31.31 -5.95
CA ARG A 4 -16.36 30.50 -6.64
C ARG A 4 -16.52 31.00 -8.06
N VAL A 5 -16.42 30.10 -9.04
CA VAL A 5 -16.56 30.40 -10.45
C VAL A 5 -17.73 29.59 -10.98
N ALA A 6 -18.68 30.27 -11.64
CA ALA A 6 -19.75 29.58 -12.33
C ALA A 6 -19.18 28.81 -13.53
N ILE A 7 -19.40 27.50 -13.55
CA ILE A 7 -19.07 26.62 -14.67
C ILE A 7 -20.37 26.08 -15.27
N SER A 8 -20.37 25.77 -16.56
CA SER A 8 -21.47 25.03 -17.17
C SER A 8 -20.94 23.74 -17.76
N THR A 9 -21.51 22.62 -17.32
CA THR A 9 -21.26 21.29 -17.88
C THR A 9 -22.57 20.78 -18.46
N ALA A 10 -22.58 20.44 -19.75
CA ALA A 10 -23.73 19.88 -20.46
C ALA A 10 -25.06 20.70 -20.33
N GLY A 11 -24.97 22.03 -20.25
CA GLY A 11 -26.15 22.91 -20.19
C GLY A 11 -26.71 23.15 -18.79
N GLU A 12 -26.19 22.47 -17.77
CA GLU A 12 -26.48 22.77 -16.36
C GLU A 12 -25.42 23.74 -15.83
N GLY A 13 -25.86 24.76 -15.08
CA GLY A 13 -24.97 25.68 -14.37
C GLY A 13 -24.59 25.08 -13.02
N ALA A 14 -23.28 25.00 -12.74
CA ALA A 14 -22.74 24.57 -11.46
C ALA A 14 -21.75 25.61 -10.93
N GLU A 15 -21.57 25.68 -9.61
CA GLU A 15 -20.51 26.48 -9.01
C GLU A 15 -19.28 25.60 -8.74
N ALA A 16 -18.13 25.98 -9.30
CA ALA A 16 -16.85 25.37 -8.97
C ALA A 16 -16.11 26.25 -7.96
N PHE A 17 -15.58 25.65 -6.91
CA PHE A 17 -14.68 26.35 -5.98
C PHE A 17 -13.24 26.26 -6.50
N VAL A 18 -12.62 27.42 -6.72
CA VAL A 18 -11.21 27.56 -7.08
C VAL A 18 -10.43 27.90 -5.81
N PRO A 19 -9.60 26.97 -5.29
CA PRO A 19 -8.80 27.23 -4.11
C PRO A 19 -7.76 28.31 -4.36
N PRO A 20 -7.27 29.00 -3.30
CA PRO A 20 -6.15 29.92 -3.44
C PRO A 20 -4.91 29.20 -4.01
N PRO A 21 -4.07 29.90 -4.79
CA PRO A 21 -2.89 29.31 -5.40
C PRO A 21 -1.89 28.83 -4.34
N LEU A 22 -1.23 27.71 -4.62
CA LEU A 22 -0.11 27.22 -3.83
C LEU A 22 1.19 27.92 -4.26
N PRO A 23 2.12 28.21 -3.33
CA PRO A 23 2.05 27.93 -1.89
C PRO A 23 1.16 28.93 -1.12
N PRO A 24 0.60 28.52 0.03
CA PRO A 24 -0.21 29.42 0.85
C PRO A 24 0.60 30.58 1.42
N VAL A 25 -0.07 31.70 1.68
CA VAL A 25 0.51 32.90 2.30
C VAL A 25 -0.22 33.16 3.63
N PRO A 26 0.48 33.23 4.78
CA PRO A 26 1.92 32.98 4.95
C PRO A 26 2.29 31.51 4.68
N SER A 27 3.55 31.27 4.34
CA SER A 27 4.05 29.95 3.98
C SER A 27 3.92 28.96 5.15
N VAL A 28 3.64 27.70 4.81
CA VAL A 28 3.58 26.58 5.77
C VAL A 28 4.83 26.54 6.63
N ARG A 29 4.64 26.41 7.94
CA ARG A 29 5.75 26.24 8.89
C ARG A 29 6.11 24.77 9.01
N MET A 30 7.38 24.45 8.76
CA MET A 30 7.85 23.06 8.70
C MET A 30 8.16 22.47 10.09
N ASP A 31 8.35 23.31 11.10
CA ASP A 31 8.72 22.93 12.47
C ASP A 31 7.81 21.83 13.05
N ARG A 32 6.50 21.93 12.81
CA ARG A 32 5.53 20.93 13.27
C ARG A 32 5.41 19.70 12.36
N LEU A 33 5.78 19.85 11.08
CA LEU A 33 5.64 18.80 10.07
C LEU A 33 6.81 17.83 10.01
N TYR A 34 7.98 18.19 10.55
CA TYR A 34 9.16 17.32 10.48
C TYR A 34 8.93 15.93 11.09
N ARG A 35 8.24 15.85 12.24
CA ARG A 35 7.97 14.57 12.89
C ARG A 35 7.01 13.68 12.08
N PRO A 36 5.80 14.15 11.70
CA PRO A 36 4.92 13.39 10.81
C PRO A 36 5.60 13.00 9.49
N LEU A 37 6.38 13.91 8.90
CA LEU A 37 7.11 13.66 7.66
C LEU A 37 8.16 12.56 7.79
N GLU A 38 8.97 12.58 8.86
CA GLU A 38 9.95 11.53 9.14
C GLU A 38 9.26 10.18 9.32
N ARG A 39 8.16 10.16 10.08
CA ARG A 39 7.36 8.96 10.33
C ARG A 39 6.78 8.39 9.03
N ALA A 40 6.21 9.24 8.18
CA ALA A 40 5.68 8.87 6.87
C ALA A 40 6.78 8.29 5.96
N ASN A 41 7.92 8.99 5.85
CA ASN A 41 9.05 8.52 5.04
C ASN A 41 9.59 7.17 5.52
N ARG A 42 9.70 6.97 6.84
CA ARG A 42 10.15 5.70 7.41
C ARG A 42 9.16 4.57 7.15
N ALA A 43 7.87 4.85 7.24
CA ALA A 43 6.82 3.87 6.99
C ALA A 43 6.78 3.45 5.51
N ILE A 44 6.90 4.41 4.58
CA ILE A 44 7.03 4.13 3.14
C ILE A 44 8.29 3.31 2.87
N GLY A 45 9.44 3.72 3.41
CA GLY A 45 10.68 2.96 3.24
C GLY A 45 10.59 1.53 3.79
N ARG A 46 9.81 1.31 4.85
CA ARG A 46 9.53 -0.03 5.37
C ARG A 46 8.67 -0.84 4.39
N LEU A 47 7.64 -0.23 3.80
CA LEU A 47 6.78 -0.86 2.80
C LEU A 47 7.60 -1.25 1.57
N ASP A 48 8.40 -0.33 1.03
CA ASP A 48 9.31 -0.58 -0.10
C ASP A 48 10.32 -1.69 0.21
N GLY A 49 10.84 -1.72 1.44
CA GLY A 49 11.71 -2.79 1.91
C GLY A 49 11.01 -4.16 1.87
N VAL A 50 9.76 -4.23 2.33
CA VAL A 50 8.98 -5.48 2.30
C VAL A 50 8.59 -5.86 0.87
N THR A 51 8.31 -4.91 -0.02
CA THR A 51 7.99 -5.24 -1.41
C THR A 51 9.21 -5.70 -2.21
N SER A 52 10.42 -5.28 -1.83
CA SER A 52 11.66 -5.77 -2.47
C SER A 52 11.95 -7.26 -2.25
N ILE A 53 11.39 -7.85 -1.19
CA ILE A 53 11.54 -9.28 -0.87
C ILE A 53 10.34 -10.13 -1.34
N LEU A 54 9.31 -9.49 -1.89
CA LEU A 54 8.14 -10.22 -2.37
C LEU A 54 8.51 -11.05 -3.62
N PRO A 55 8.09 -12.33 -3.66
CA PRO A 55 8.33 -13.17 -4.82
C PRO A 55 7.50 -12.75 -6.05
N ASP A 56 6.32 -12.15 -5.83
CA ASP A 56 5.41 -11.68 -6.90
C ASP A 56 4.63 -10.44 -6.43
N THR A 57 5.07 -9.25 -6.86
CA THR A 57 4.44 -7.96 -6.53
C THR A 57 3.02 -7.82 -7.09
N PRO A 58 2.72 -8.18 -8.36
CA PRO A 58 1.35 -8.21 -8.87
C PRO A 58 0.37 -9.05 -8.04
N LEU A 59 0.78 -10.24 -7.60
CA LEU A 59 -0.06 -11.10 -6.76
C LEU A 59 -0.32 -10.44 -5.41
N PHE A 60 0.71 -9.83 -4.80
CA PHE A 60 0.55 -9.09 -3.55
C PHE A 60 -0.43 -7.93 -3.70
N LEU A 61 -0.33 -7.12 -4.77
CA LEU A 61 -1.26 -6.02 -5.02
C LEU A 61 -2.71 -6.49 -5.13
N GLN A 62 -2.97 -7.60 -5.83
CA GLN A 62 -4.31 -8.20 -5.88
C GLN A 62 -4.83 -8.62 -4.51
N MET A 63 -4.00 -9.31 -3.72
CA MET A 63 -4.38 -9.77 -2.39
C MET A 63 -4.59 -8.61 -1.41
N TYR A 64 -3.76 -7.58 -1.50
CA TYR A 64 -3.84 -6.39 -0.66
C TYR A 64 -5.09 -5.55 -0.97
N VAL A 65 -5.36 -5.26 -2.25
CA VAL A 65 -6.58 -4.54 -2.67
C VAL A 65 -7.84 -5.28 -2.20
N ARG A 66 -7.83 -6.62 -2.24
CA ARG A 66 -8.95 -7.43 -1.74
C ARG A 66 -9.09 -7.38 -0.21
N LYS A 67 -7.97 -7.37 0.55
CA LYS A 67 -7.96 -7.17 2.01
C LYS A 67 -8.50 -5.80 2.39
N GLU A 68 -8.06 -4.74 1.71
CA GLU A 68 -8.53 -3.37 1.93
C GLU A 68 -10.01 -3.19 1.59
N ALA A 69 -10.47 -3.76 0.47
CA ALA A 69 -11.89 -3.74 0.12
C ALA A 69 -12.78 -4.45 1.17
N LEU A 70 -12.25 -5.47 1.85
CA LEU A 70 -12.91 -6.13 2.98
C LEU A 70 -12.90 -5.28 4.26
N LEU A 71 -11.89 -4.43 4.46
CA LEU A 71 -11.70 -3.56 5.64
C LEU A 71 -12.31 -2.14 5.49
N SER A 72 -13.11 -1.93 4.44
CA SER A 72 -13.78 -0.67 4.06
C SER A 72 -14.44 0.15 5.20
N SER A 73 -14.79 -0.49 6.31
CA SER A 73 -15.42 0.13 7.49
C SER A 73 -14.63 1.25 8.18
N GLN A 74 -13.29 1.30 8.09
CA GLN A 74 -12.48 2.35 8.74
C GLN A 74 -12.33 3.62 7.88
N ILE A 75 -12.62 3.52 6.58
CA ILE A 75 -12.46 4.64 5.62
C ILE A 75 -13.57 5.67 5.80
N GLU A 76 -14.78 5.26 6.21
CA GLU A 76 -15.94 6.16 6.31
C GLU A 76 -15.78 7.23 7.41
N SER A 77 -15.18 6.88 8.56
CA SER A 77 -14.82 7.84 9.62
C SER A 77 -13.66 8.77 9.20
N THR A 78 -12.77 8.29 8.33
CA THR A 78 -11.60 9.04 7.85
C THR A 78 -11.97 10.03 6.75
N GLN A 79 -12.94 9.68 5.88
CA GLN A 79 -13.44 10.57 4.83
C GLN A 79 -14.22 11.77 5.39
N SER A 80 -14.99 11.56 6.48
CA SER A 80 -15.65 12.67 7.19
C SER A 80 -14.63 13.63 7.78
N SER A 81 -13.64 13.12 8.52
CA SER A 81 -12.60 13.94 9.14
C SER A 81 -11.68 14.64 8.13
N LEU A 82 -11.38 14.00 6.99
CA LEU A 82 -10.65 14.62 5.88
C LEU A 82 -11.44 15.78 5.28
N SER A 83 -12.74 15.60 5.06
CA SER A 83 -13.62 16.64 4.49
C SER A 83 -13.71 17.85 5.43
N ASP A 84 -13.85 17.60 6.73
CA ASP A 84 -13.89 18.64 7.77
C ASP A 84 -12.58 19.42 7.82
N LEU A 85 -11.42 18.73 7.80
CA LEU A 85 -10.10 19.37 7.78
C LEU A 85 -9.87 20.17 6.48
N LEU A 86 -10.28 19.64 5.33
CA LEU A 86 -10.23 20.38 4.07
C LEU A 86 -11.09 21.64 4.13
N GLN A 87 -12.29 21.56 4.70
CA GLN A 87 -13.14 22.73 4.87
C GLN A 87 -12.47 23.78 5.78
N GLN A 88 -11.83 23.36 6.87
CA GLN A 88 -11.06 24.26 7.73
C GLN A 88 -9.87 24.92 7.01
N VAL A 89 -9.18 24.20 6.13
CA VAL A 89 -8.13 24.79 5.28
C VAL A 89 -8.70 25.87 4.36
N LEU A 90 -9.87 25.62 3.77
CA LEU A 90 -10.51 26.57 2.86
C LEU A 90 -11.01 27.83 3.57
N GLU A 91 -11.53 27.67 4.78
CA GLU A 91 -12.11 28.76 5.59
C GLU A 91 -11.04 29.55 6.35
N ASN A 92 -10.10 28.85 7.00
CA ASN A 92 -9.18 29.41 7.99
C ASN A 92 -7.71 29.37 7.56
N GLY A 93 -7.38 28.67 6.46
CA GLY A 93 -6.01 28.55 5.98
C GLY A 93 -5.11 27.67 6.84
N ASP A 94 -5.67 26.77 7.66
CA ASP A 94 -4.94 25.89 8.57
C ASP A 94 -4.30 24.69 7.84
N TRP A 95 -3.33 24.99 6.97
CA TRP A 95 -2.61 23.98 6.18
C TRP A 95 -1.76 23.07 7.05
N GLU A 96 -1.25 23.55 8.19
CA GLU A 96 -0.47 22.74 9.13
C GLU A 96 -1.29 21.57 9.67
N ALA A 97 -2.51 21.80 10.18
CA ALA A 97 -3.34 20.72 10.72
C ALA A 97 -3.70 19.67 9.66
N TRP A 98 -3.99 20.10 8.44
CA TRP A 98 -4.26 19.17 7.33
C TRP A 98 -3.02 18.35 6.94
N LEU A 99 -1.85 18.99 6.85
CA LEU A 99 -0.60 18.30 6.52
C LEU A 99 -0.18 17.31 7.62
N GLU A 100 -0.35 17.66 8.90
CA GLU A 100 -0.11 16.74 10.03
C GLU A 100 -0.99 15.49 9.91
N PHE A 101 -2.31 15.68 9.76
CA PHE A 101 -3.25 14.58 9.58
C PHE A 101 -2.92 13.71 8.35
N PHE A 102 -2.61 14.34 7.22
CA PHE A 102 -2.30 13.64 5.99
C PHE A 102 -1.01 12.81 6.10
N LEU A 103 0.04 13.38 6.69
CA LEU A 103 1.31 12.68 6.89
C LEU A 103 1.18 11.52 7.89
N ASP A 104 0.41 11.70 8.96
CA ASP A 104 0.10 10.60 9.88
C ASP A 104 -0.72 9.49 9.19
N GLY A 105 -1.69 9.85 8.36
CA GLY A 105 -2.46 8.89 7.55
C GLY A 105 -1.58 8.09 6.58
N ILE A 106 -0.62 8.75 5.91
CA ILE A 106 0.38 8.06 5.07
C ILE A 106 1.19 7.06 5.90
N ALA A 107 1.67 7.48 7.07
CA ALA A 107 2.48 6.63 7.93
C ALA A 107 1.71 5.39 8.39
N GLU A 108 0.47 5.58 8.85
CA GLU A 108 -0.40 4.50 9.30
C GLU A 108 -0.71 3.52 8.17
N THR A 109 -1.18 4.02 7.02
CA THR A 109 -1.52 3.18 5.87
C THR A 109 -0.32 2.38 5.38
N SER A 110 0.86 3.00 5.32
CA SER A 110 2.10 2.32 4.90
C SER A 110 2.53 1.23 5.89
N LEU A 111 2.32 1.46 7.20
CA LEU A 111 2.60 0.46 8.23
C LEU A 111 1.64 -0.73 8.15
N GLN A 112 0.34 -0.47 7.98
CA GLN A 112 -0.68 -1.51 7.80
C GLN A 112 -0.40 -2.35 6.54
N ALA A 113 -0.06 -1.69 5.43
CA ALA A 113 0.33 -2.37 4.19
C ALA A 113 1.56 -3.27 4.39
N SER A 114 2.57 -2.76 5.10
CA SER A 114 3.79 -3.52 5.40
C SER A 114 3.53 -4.74 6.27
N GLU A 115 2.58 -4.63 7.20
CA GLU A 115 2.20 -5.73 8.09
C GLU A 115 1.40 -6.79 7.35
N ALA A 116 0.42 -6.38 6.55
CA ALA A 116 -0.32 -7.28 5.67
C ALA A 116 0.62 -8.05 4.73
N ALA A 117 1.62 -7.38 4.16
CA ALA A 117 2.63 -8.04 3.33
C ALA A 117 3.41 -9.10 4.12
N ARG A 118 3.89 -8.78 5.33
CA ARG A 118 4.60 -9.75 6.18
C ARG A 118 3.75 -10.95 6.55
N GLU A 119 2.48 -10.75 6.89
CA GLU A 119 1.53 -11.84 7.16
C GLU A 119 1.37 -12.76 5.95
N ILE A 120 1.24 -12.19 4.75
CA ILE A 120 1.12 -12.94 3.51
C ILE A 120 2.39 -13.75 3.23
N LEU A 121 3.59 -13.15 3.37
CA LEU A 121 4.85 -13.91 3.22
C LEU A 121 4.93 -15.06 4.22
N ALA A 122 4.60 -14.82 5.48
CA ALA A 122 4.65 -15.85 6.52
C ALA A 122 3.68 -17.01 6.22
N LEU A 123 2.49 -16.71 5.70
CA LEU A 123 1.54 -17.73 5.25
C LEU A 123 2.10 -18.55 4.09
N PHE A 124 2.66 -17.90 3.07
CA PHE A 124 3.30 -18.60 1.95
C PHE A 124 4.45 -19.50 2.41
N GLU A 125 5.28 -19.05 3.35
CA GLU A 125 6.37 -19.86 3.89
C GLU A 125 5.85 -21.08 4.66
N ALA A 126 4.79 -20.92 5.46
CA ALA A 126 4.18 -22.00 6.20
C ALA A 126 3.51 -23.03 5.27
N ASP A 127 2.75 -22.57 4.28
CA ASP A 127 2.09 -23.44 3.30
C ASP A 127 3.12 -24.19 2.45
N ARG A 128 4.20 -23.52 2.03
CA ARG A 128 5.33 -24.17 1.37
C ARG A 128 5.92 -25.29 2.21
N HIS A 129 6.19 -25.04 3.49
CA HIS A 129 6.73 -26.06 4.39
C HIS A 129 5.81 -27.28 4.48
N ARG A 130 4.49 -27.09 4.55
CA ARG A 130 3.55 -28.22 4.53
C ARG A 130 3.63 -29.02 3.23
N ILE A 131 3.75 -28.37 2.08
CA ILE A 131 3.81 -29.06 0.78
C ILE A 131 5.14 -29.83 0.64
N GLU A 132 6.25 -29.27 1.13
CA GLU A 132 7.55 -29.95 1.21
C GLU A 132 7.50 -31.17 2.15
N ASP A 133 6.90 -31.03 3.34
CA ASP A 133 6.75 -32.13 4.33
C ASP A 133 5.89 -33.28 3.78
N LEU A 134 4.91 -32.96 2.93
CA LEU A 134 4.09 -33.94 2.23
C LEU A 134 4.83 -34.64 1.06
N GLY A 135 6.06 -34.23 0.74
CA GLY A 135 6.88 -34.79 -0.34
C GLY A 135 6.44 -34.39 -1.76
N ILE A 136 5.43 -33.52 -1.88
CA ILE A 136 4.82 -33.14 -3.16
C ILE A 136 5.79 -32.29 -3.99
N VAL A 137 6.54 -31.41 -3.33
CA VAL A 137 7.54 -30.56 -3.99
C VAL A 137 8.86 -30.60 -3.24
N ARG A 138 9.96 -30.46 -3.98
CA ARG A 138 11.30 -30.26 -3.43
C ARG A 138 11.86 -28.93 -3.93
N GLU A 139 12.29 -28.08 -3.00
CA GLU A 139 13.02 -26.85 -3.31
C GLU A 139 14.45 -27.20 -3.75
N VAL A 140 14.86 -26.67 -4.91
CA VAL A 140 16.17 -27.00 -5.52
C VAL A 140 17.14 -25.82 -5.53
N THR A 141 16.71 -24.65 -5.06
CA THR A 141 17.44 -23.38 -5.17
C THR A 141 18.16 -22.93 -3.89
N GLY A 142 18.16 -23.74 -2.83
CA GLY A 142 18.90 -23.44 -1.59
C GLY A 142 18.43 -22.18 -0.87
N LYS A 143 17.12 -21.88 -0.91
CA LYS A 143 16.44 -20.75 -0.26
C LYS A 143 16.74 -19.35 -0.82
N GLN A 144 17.32 -19.23 -2.01
CA GLN A 144 17.58 -17.93 -2.66
C GLN A 144 16.28 -17.22 -3.15
N CYS A 145 16.39 -15.96 -3.59
CA CYS A 145 15.28 -15.23 -4.21
C CYS A 145 14.97 -15.81 -5.60
N GLY A 146 13.69 -16.06 -5.92
CA GLY A 146 13.28 -16.75 -7.15
C GLY A 146 13.33 -18.29 -7.05
N ARG A 147 12.75 -18.85 -5.98
CA ARG A 147 12.84 -20.30 -5.70
C ARG A 147 12.17 -21.15 -6.78
N LEU A 148 12.85 -22.20 -7.22
CA LEU A 148 12.29 -23.22 -8.12
C LEU A 148 11.91 -24.46 -7.31
N TYR A 149 10.70 -24.94 -7.56
CA TYR A 149 10.17 -26.16 -6.98
C TYR A 149 10.00 -27.20 -8.06
N VAL A 150 10.40 -28.43 -7.75
CA VAL A 150 10.23 -29.55 -8.65
C VAL A 150 9.26 -30.56 -8.04
N TYR A 151 8.33 -31.03 -8.86
CA TYR A 151 7.44 -32.12 -8.50
C TYR A 151 8.17 -33.45 -8.67
N SER A 152 8.49 -34.08 -7.55
CA SER A 152 9.29 -35.30 -7.45
C SER A 152 8.73 -36.42 -8.33
N ASP A 153 7.42 -36.68 -8.21
CA ASP A 153 6.75 -37.77 -8.91
C ASP A 153 6.76 -37.60 -10.44
N TYR A 154 6.75 -36.35 -10.92
CA TYR A 154 6.82 -36.07 -12.35
C TYR A 154 8.21 -36.33 -12.91
N LEU A 155 9.27 -35.98 -12.17
CA LEU A 155 10.62 -36.34 -12.55
C LEU A 155 10.83 -37.85 -12.54
N ASP A 156 10.25 -38.56 -11.58
CA ASP A 156 10.32 -40.02 -11.52
C ASP A 156 9.60 -40.68 -12.71
N ILE A 157 8.52 -40.10 -13.20
CA ILE A 157 7.84 -40.58 -14.41
C ILE A 157 8.69 -40.30 -15.66
N LEU A 158 9.29 -39.10 -15.78
CA LEU A 158 10.09 -38.71 -16.94
C LEU A 158 11.45 -39.42 -16.99
N SER A 159 12.00 -39.81 -15.84
CA SER A 159 13.29 -40.50 -15.76
C SER A 159 13.20 -42.01 -16.00
N ARG A 160 12.02 -42.63 -15.84
CA ARG A 160 11.77 -44.04 -16.18
C ARG A 160 12.10 -44.31 -17.67
N GLY A 161 13.12 -45.12 -17.90
CA GLY A 161 13.59 -45.50 -19.24
C GLY A 161 14.73 -44.66 -19.81
N THR A 162 15.29 -43.72 -19.03
CA THR A 162 16.48 -42.92 -19.40
C THR A 162 17.75 -43.30 -18.62
N GLU A 163 17.73 -44.40 -17.89
CA GLU A 163 18.89 -44.91 -17.16
C GLU A 163 19.98 -45.37 -18.15
N PRO A 164 21.25 -44.95 -17.99
CA PRO A 164 22.32 -45.37 -18.88
C PRO A 164 22.58 -46.87 -18.70
N LEU A 165 22.70 -47.59 -19.83
CA LEU A 165 23.09 -49.00 -19.89
C LEU A 165 24.48 -49.28 -19.31
#